data_AF-A0A968CTR0-F1
#
_entry.id   AF-A0A968CTR0-F1
#
_cell.length_a   1.000
_cell.length_b   1.000
_cell.length_c   1.000
_cell.angle_alpha   90.00
_cell.angle_beta   90.00
_cell.angle_gamma   90.00
#
_symmetry.space_group_name_H-M   'P 1'
#
loop_
_entity.id
_entity.type
_entity.pdbx_description
1 polymer ?
#
loop_
_entity_poly.entity_id
_entity_poly.type
_entity_poly.pdbx_seq_one_letter_code
_entity_poly.pdbx_strand_id
1 'polypeptide(L)'
;EINHLKQIYRKGWLKKIPSEYGESVADHTFGVAMMAWLIATEFFPELDHHKVLRLALIHDIAEVYAGDITPGDGISAEKKQKIEREAVKEIFSKLPNGEHYVALWEEFELEQSPEAKFVKQ
;
A
#
# COMPACT_ATOMS: atom_id res chain seq x y z
N GLU A 1 12.12 -1.43 9.82
CA GLU A 1 10.67 -1.50 10.03
C GLU A 1 9.94 -1.97 8.78
N ILE A 2 10.13 -1.36 7.61
CA ILE A 2 9.47 -1.76 6.34
C ILE A 2 9.61 -3.26 6.00
N ASN A 3 10.78 -3.88 6.22
CA ASN A 3 10.97 -5.32 5.99
C ASN A 3 10.03 -6.22 6.81
N HIS A 4 9.34 -5.69 7.83
CA HIS A 4 8.31 -6.41 8.57
C HIS A 4 7.13 -6.82 7.67
N LEU A 5 6.89 -6.11 6.55
CA LEU A 5 5.91 -6.51 5.53
C LEU A 5 6.16 -7.92 4.97
N LYS A 6 7.40 -8.42 5.01
CA LYS A 6 7.74 -9.80 4.60
C LYS A 6 7.23 -10.85 5.58
N GLN A 7 6.82 -10.45 6.78
CA GLN A 7 6.30 -11.32 7.84
C GLN A 7 4.79 -11.12 8.06
N ILE A 8 4.19 -10.17 7.36
CA ILE A 8 2.74 -9.95 7.36
C ILE A 8 2.21 -10.64 6.11
N TYR A 9 1.37 -11.63 6.31
CA TYR A 9 0.70 -12.35 5.24
C TYR A 9 -0.67 -11.76 4.97
N ARG A 10 -1.07 -11.73 3.69
CA ARG A 10 -2.40 -11.27 3.31
C ARG A 10 -3.46 -12.17 3.92
N LYS A 11 -4.16 -11.68 4.94
CA LYS A 11 -5.18 -12.38 5.75
C LYS A 11 -6.32 -12.93 4.90
N GLY A 12 -6.61 -12.30 3.75
CA GLY A 12 -7.57 -12.82 2.78
C GLY A 12 -7.23 -14.25 2.31
N TRP A 13 -5.94 -14.53 2.06
CA TRP A 13 -5.46 -15.85 1.65
C TRP A 13 -5.43 -16.85 2.80
N LEU A 14 -5.06 -16.40 4.01
CA LEU A 14 -4.95 -17.28 5.20
C LEU A 14 -6.28 -17.95 5.58
N LYS A 15 -7.41 -17.39 5.15
CA LYS A 15 -8.74 -18.01 5.33
C LYS A 15 -9.01 -19.18 4.39
N LYS A 16 -8.22 -19.33 3.32
CA LYS A 16 -8.44 -20.28 2.22
C LYS A 16 -7.29 -21.29 2.07
N ILE A 17 -6.06 -20.87 2.34
CA ILE A 17 -4.85 -21.66 2.14
C ILE A 17 -3.88 -21.53 3.32
N PRO A 18 -3.01 -22.52 3.57
CA PRO A 18 -1.93 -22.40 4.54
C PRO A 18 -0.99 -21.22 4.21
N SER A 19 -0.43 -20.58 5.24
CA SER A 19 0.43 -19.40 5.09
C SER A 19 1.67 -19.63 4.23
N GLU A 20 2.17 -20.86 4.16
CA GLU A 20 3.32 -21.23 3.30
C GLU A 20 3.03 -21.06 1.79
N TYR A 21 1.75 -21.02 1.40
CA TYR A 21 1.31 -20.77 0.02
C TYR A 21 0.71 -19.36 -0.17
N GLY A 22 0.56 -18.59 0.92
CA GLY A 22 0.04 -17.23 0.87
C GLY A 22 1.16 -16.23 0.57
N GLU A 23 0.81 -15.15 -0.13
CA GLU A 23 1.74 -14.04 -0.34
C GLU A 23 1.87 -13.18 0.93
N SER A 24 3.08 -12.66 1.17
CA SER A 24 3.29 -11.58 2.11
C SER A 24 2.83 -10.24 1.51
N VAL A 25 2.64 -9.22 2.36
CA VAL A 25 2.33 -7.85 1.91
C VAL A 25 3.48 -7.29 1.06
N ALA A 26 4.71 -7.69 1.35
CA ALA A 26 5.86 -7.33 0.52
C ALA A 26 5.80 -7.98 -0.87
N ASP A 27 5.40 -9.26 -0.97
CA ASP A 27 5.21 -9.96 -2.25
C ASP A 27 4.10 -9.29 -3.07
N HIS A 28 2.98 -8.96 -2.41
CA HIS A 28 1.86 -8.23 -3.01
C HIS A 28 2.32 -6.87 -3.56
N THR A 29 3.01 -6.09 -2.73
CA THR A 29 3.53 -4.75 -3.10
C THR A 29 4.46 -4.83 -4.29
N PHE A 30 5.34 -5.83 -4.34
CA PHE A 30 6.22 -6.06 -5.49
C PHE A 30 5.41 -6.37 -6.76
N GLY A 31 4.43 -7.27 -6.68
CA GLY A 31 3.55 -7.60 -7.80
C GLY A 31 2.80 -6.39 -8.34
N VAL A 32 2.18 -5.61 -7.45
CA VAL A 32 1.46 -4.37 -7.81
C VAL A 32 2.41 -3.36 -8.45
N ALA A 33 3.58 -3.10 -7.88
CA ALA A 33 4.54 -2.14 -8.45
C ALA A 33 5.04 -2.56 -9.84
N MET A 34 5.34 -3.85 -10.02
CA MET A 34 5.75 -4.40 -11.32
C MET A 34 4.64 -4.28 -12.37
N MET A 35 3.41 -4.67 -12.02
CA MET A 35 2.27 -4.59 -12.93
C MET A 35 1.92 -3.14 -13.27
N ALA A 36 1.82 -2.28 -12.26
CA ALA A 36 1.48 -0.86 -12.44
C ALA A 36 2.51 -0.17 -13.33
N TRP A 37 3.81 -0.43 -13.14
CA TRP A 37 4.85 0.13 -13.98
C TRP A 37 4.73 -0.34 -15.43
N LEU A 38 4.70 -1.65 -15.67
CA LEU A 38 4.63 -2.21 -17.03
C LEU A 38 3.38 -1.76 -17.77
N ILE A 39 2.22 -1.74 -17.11
CA ILE A 39 0.96 -1.33 -17.74
C ILE A 39 0.98 0.18 -18.01
N ALA A 40 1.44 0.99 -17.04
CA ALA A 40 1.47 2.44 -17.21
C ALA A 40 2.40 2.87 -18.37
N THR A 41 3.59 2.26 -18.48
CA THR A 41 4.55 2.61 -19.53
C THR A 41 4.06 2.26 -20.93
N GLU A 42 3.37 1.14 -21.08
CA GLU A 42 2.92 0.65 -22.39
C GLU A 42 1.61 1.29 -22.87
N PHE A 43 0.71 1.62 -21.94
CA PHE A 43 -0.67 1.99 -22.29
C PHE A 43 -1.13 3.37 -21.80
N PHE A 44 -0.39 4.00 -20.87
CA PHE A 44 -0.79 5.26 -20.24
C PHE A 44 0.36 6.27 -20.24
N PRO A 45 0.82 6.76 -21.41
CA PRO A 45 1.94 7.68 -21.53
C PRO A 45 1.70 9.05 -20.88
N GLU A 46 0.44 9.39 -20.59
CA GLU A 46 0.03 10.62 -19.93
C GLU A 46 0.25 10.61 -18.41
N LEU A 47 0.44 9.44 -17.79
CA LEU A 47 0.66 9.31 -16.36
C LEU A 47 2.12 9.59 -16.00
N ASP A 48 2.35 10.16 -14.81
CA ASP A 48 3.69 10.19 -14.22
C ASP A 48 4.07 8.79 -13.72
N HIS A 49 4.82 8.04 -14.54
CA HIS A 49 5.24 6.66 -14.23
C HIS A 49 6.11 6.57 -12.97
N HIS A 50 6.88 7.60 -12.66
CA HIS A 50 7.68 7.64 -11.43
C HIS A 50 6.76 7.80 -10.22
N LYS A 51 5.70 8.61 -10.32
CA LYS A 51 4.68 8.71 -9.29
C LYS A 51 3.87 7.42 -9.13
N VAL A 52 3.48 6.76 -10.23
CA VAL A 52 2.83 5.45 -10.22
C VAL A 52 3.65 4.43 -9.42
N LEU A 53 4.94 4.30 -9.73
CA LEU A 53 5.85 3.41 -8.99
C LEU A 53 5.92 3.76 -7.49
N ARG A 54 6.04 5.05 -7.16
CA ARG A 54 6.11 5.48 -5.76
C ARG A 54 4.83 5.18 -5.00
N LEU A 55 3.66 5.42 -5.59
CA LEU A 55 2.35 5.11 -5.00
C LEU A 55 2.21 3.59 -4.79
N ALA A 56 2.50 2.80 -5.82
CA ALA A 56 2.45 1.34 -5.75
C ALA A 56 3.39 0.76 -4.67
N LEU A 57 4.57 1.33 -4.47
CA LEU A 57 5.49 0.86 -3.44
C LEU A 57 5.07 1.20 -2.00
N ILE A 58 4.26 2.24 -1.80
CA ILE A 58 3.89 2.70 -0.45
C ILE A 58 2.43 2.44 -0.07
N HIS A 59 1.60 1.95 -0.99
CA HIS A 59 0.15 1.86 -0.76
C HIS A 59 -0.21 1.08 0.52
N ASP A 60 0.40 -0.09 0.71
CA ASP A 60 0.20 -0.95 1.90
C ASP A 60 1.29 -0.73 2.98
N ILE A 61 2.04 0.38 2.96
CA ILE A 61 3.13 0.62 3.93
C ILE A 61 2.61 0.72 5.37
N ALA A 62 1.37 1.16 5.54
CA ALA A 62 0.70 1.27 6.83
C ALA A 62 0.60 -0.07 7.56
N GLU A 63 0.55 -1.17 6.82
CA GLU A 63 0.39 -2.52 7.37
C GLU A 63 1.57 -2.94 8.25
N VAL A 64 2.74 -2.29 8.14
CA VAL A 64 3.88 -2.48 9.05
C VAL A 64 3.46 -2.41 10.53
N TYR A 65 2.52 -1.51 10.87
CA TYR A 65 1.99 -1.40 12.23
C TYR A 65 0.49 -1.70 12.32
N ALA A 66 -0.29 -1.45 11.26
CA ALA A 66 -1.72 -1.73 11.25
C ALA A 66 -2.05 -3.22 11.09
N GLY A 67 -1.14 -3.99 10.47
CA GLY A 67 -1.43 -5.30 9.89
C GLY A 67 -2.39 -5.22 8.70
N ASP A 68 -2.58 -6.34 8.00
CA ASP A 68 -3.56 -6.44 6.91
C ASP A 68 -4.99 -6.46 7.48
N ILE A 69 -5.67 -5.30 7.51
CA ILE A 69 -7.05 -5.18 8.01
C ILE A 69 -8.03 -5.56 6.89
N THR A 70 -8.81 -6.62 7.13
CA THR A 70 -9.78 -7.13 6.13
C THR A 70 -11.22 -6.74 6.48
N PRO A 71 -12.17 -6.78 5.52
CA PRO A 71 -13.59 -6.55 5.80
C PRO A 71 -14.19 -7.46 6.88
N GLY A 72 -13.58 -8.63 7.12
CA GLY A 72 -14.01 -9.57 8.16
C GLY A 72 -13.61 -9.19 9.58
N ASP A 73 -12.75 -8.18 9.77
CA ASP A 73 -12.24 -7.77 11.08
C ASP A 73 -13.22 -6.84 11.84
N GLY A 74 -14.35 -6.44 11.22
CA GLY A 74 -15.38 -5.61 11.85
C GLY A 74 -14.92 -4.18 12.18
N ILE A 75 -13.83 -3.73 11.56
CA ILE A 75 -13.31 -2.37 11.71
C ILE A 75 -13.99 -1.47 10.67
N SER A 76 -14.57 -0.34 11.11
CA SER A 76 -15.17 0.63 10.19
C SER A 76 -14.12 1.28 9.30
N ALA A 77 -14.53 1.78 8.13
CA ALA A 77 -13.63 2.45 7.20
C ALA A 77 -12.90 3.64 7.85
N GLU A 78 -13.61 4.43 8.66
CA GLU A 78 -13.04 5.59 9.37
C GLU A 78 -12.00 5.16 10.41
N LYS A 79 -12.26 4.06 11.12
CA LYS A 79 -11.32 3.52 12.10
C LYS A 79 -10.09 2.91 11.42
N LYS A 80 -10.27 2.17 10.32
CA LYS A 80 -9.18 1.64 9.49
C LYS A 80 -8.28 2.79 9.02
N GLN A 81 -8.87 3.82 8.40
CA GLN A 81 -8.14 4.98 7.92
C GLN A 81 -7.34 5.67 9.03
N LYS A 82 -7.92 5.81 10.23
CA LYS A 82 -7.22 6.41 11.37
C LYS A 82 -6.00 5.59 11.79
N ILE A 83 -6.17 4.26 11.94
CA ILE A 83 -5.08 3.35 12.34
C ILE A 83 -3.96 3.38 11.30
N GLU A 84 -4.30 3.31 10.03
CA GLU A 84 -3.32 3.32 8.94
C GLU A 84 -2.59 4.66 8.85
N ARG A 85 -3.31 5.78 8.99
CA ARG A 85 -2.69 7.11 9.00
C ARG A 85 -1.71 7.29 10.16
N GLU A 86 -2.04 6.78 11.35
CA GLU A 86 -1.13 6.78 12.51
C GLU A 86 0.12 5.94 12.22
N ALA A 87 -0.04 4.75 11.63
CA ALA A 87 1.08 3.90 11.23
C ALA A 87 2.01 4.58 10.21
N VAL A 88 1.46 5.18 9.16
CA VAL A 88 2.23 5.87 8.12
C VAL A 88 3.01 7.06 8.68
N LYS A 89 2.38 7.83 9.58
CA LYS A 89 3.07 8.93 10.28
C LYS A 89 4.24 8.42 11.12
N GLU A 90 4.05 7.33 11.87
CA GLU A 90 5.11 6.73 12.68
C GLU A 90 6.29 6.29 11.80
N ILE A 91 6.02 5.57 10.70
CA ILE A 91 7.05 5.09 9.76
C ILE A 91 7.87 6.26 9.20
N PHE A 92 7.20 7.31 8.71
CA PHE A 92 7.87 8.40 8.01
C PHE A 92 8.37 9.54 8.91
N SER A 93 7.99 9.58 10.19
CA SER A 93 8.50 10.57 11.17
C SER A 93 10.03 10.59 11.31
N LYS A 94 10.68 9.46 10.95
CA LYS A 94 12.13 9.26 11.03
C LYS A 94 12.88 9.83 9.82
N LEU A 95 12.16 10.31 8.80
CA LEU A 95 12.74 10.86 7.59
C LEU A 95 12.67 12.39 7.57
N PRO A 96 13.72 13.08 7.06
CA PRO A 96 13.72 14.54 6.94
C PRO A 96 12.55 15.11 6.11
N ASN A 97 12.01 14.33 5.16
CA ASN A 97 10.88 14.71 4.32
C ASN A 97 9.65 13.82 4.59
N GLY A 98 9.45 13.40 5.85
CA GLY A 98 8.39 12.47 6.24
C GLY A 98 6.99 12.92 5.81
N GLU A 99 6.66 14.20 5.99
CA GLU A 99 5.36 14.77 5.64
C GLU A 99 5.01 14.61 4.15
N HIS A 100 6.01 14.69 3.27
CA HIS A 100 5.82 14.46 1.83
C HIS A 100 5.34 13.03 1.55
N TYR A 101 5.91 12.04 2.23
CA TYR A 101 5.52 10.63 2.04
C TYR A 101 4.16 10.32 2.65
N VAL A 102 3.84 10.94 3.81
CA VAL A 102 2.50 10.87 4.39
C VAL A 102 1.47 11.46 3.43
N ALA A 103 1.75 12.63 2.84
CA ALA A 103 0.86 13.25 1.87
C ALA A 103 0.70 12.40 0.59
N LEU A 104 1.77 11.77 0.11
CA LEU A 104 1.71 10.87 -1.04
C LEU A 104 0.83 9.62 -0.76
N TRP A 105 0.92 9.06 0.45
CA TRP A 105 0.05 7.97 0.87
C TRP A 105 -1.41 8.44 1.03
N GLU A 106 -1.65 9.62 1.60
CA GLU A 106 -3.00 10.19 1.70
C GLU A 106 -3.62 10.46 0.31
N GLU A 107 -2.80 10.87 -0.67
CA GLU A 107 -3.22 11.03 -2.07
C GLU A 107 -3.71 9.71 -2.68
N PHE A 108 -3.01 8.59 -2.40
CA PHE A 108 -3.42 7.24 -2.80
C PHE A 108 -4.75 6.85 -2.15
N GLU A 109 -4.84 6.98 -0.83
CA GLU A 109 -6.05 6.60 -0.07
C GLU A 109 -7.29 7.36 -0.55
N LEU A 110 -7.14 8.64 -0.89
CA LEU A 110 -8.21 9.52 -1.32
C LEU A 110 -8.39 9.59 -2.84
N GLU A 111 -7.61 8.82 -3.62
CA GLU A 111 -7.71 8.76 -5.09
C GLU A 111 -7.64 10.14 -5.76
N GLN A 112 -6.77 11.03 -5.26
CA GLN A 112 -6.79 12.45 -5.66
C GLN A 112 -6.13 12.73 -7.01
N SER A 113 -5.34 11.80 -7.54
CA SER A 113 -4.65 11.93 -8.83
C SER A 113 -5.02 10.82 -9.81
N PRO A 114 -4.80 11.02 -11.12
CA PRO A 114 -4.90 9.95 -12.10
C PRO A 114 -4.02 8.74 -11.75
N GLU A 115 -2.81 8.97 -11.22
CA GLU A 115 -1.89 7.90 -10.83
C GLU A 115 -2.41 7.13 -9.61
N ALA A 116 -2.97 7.80 -8.60
CA ALA A 116 -3.58 7.16 -7.44
C ALA A 116 -4.76 6.26 -7.84
N LYS A 117 -5.64 6.79 -8.71
CA LYS A 117 -6.76 6.03 -9.28
C LYS A 117 -6.29 4.85 -10.13
N PHE A 118 -5.18 5.00 -10.85
CA PHE A 118 -4.62 3.94 -11.66
C PHE A 118 -4.06 2.80 -10.79
N VAL A 119 -3.31 3.10 -9.74
CA VAL A 119 -2.72 2.07 -8.86
C VAL A 119 -3.78 1.32 -8.04
N LYS A 120 -4.91 1.95 -7.74
CA LYS A 120 -5.98 1.39 -6.89
C LYS A 120 -7.00 0.51 -7.64
N GLN A 121 -6.93 0.46 -8.97
CA GLN A 121 -7.84 -0.30 -9.83
C GLN A 121 -7.67 -1.81 -9.74
#